data_AF-A0A8H3QMV5-F1
#
_entry.id   AF-A0A8H3QMV5-F1
#
_cell.length_a   1.000
_cell.length_b   1.000
_cell.length_c   1.000
_cell.angle_alpha   90.00
_cell.angle_beta   90.00
_cell.angle_gamma   90.00
#
_symmetry.space_group_name_H-M   'P 1'
#
loop_
_entity.id
_entity.type
_entity.pdbx_description
1 polymer ?
#
loop_
_entity_poly.entity_id
_entity_poly.type
_entity_poly.pdbx_seq_one_letter_code
_entity_poly.pdbx_strand_id
1 'polypeptide(L)'
;MQYILENQPDFFTQKCMIQEVIEDKDYKNRLQQVVPIALDHIFLLEIRAFARKSFRYMDAYRKGLNVKQAEYAVKKYKRYRVIPNNILQDILTKF
;
A
#
# COMPACT_ATOMS: atom_id res chain seq x y z
N MET A 1 15.68 -43.53 -9.53
CA MET A 1 14.75 -43.00 -10.55
C MET A 1 14.21 -41.60 -10.24
N GLN A 2 14.05 -41.18 -8.97
CA GLN A 2 13.61 -39.80 -8.65
C GLN A 2 14.60 -38.69 -9.07
N TYR A 3 15.91 -38.94 -8.95
CA TYR A 3 16.98 -37.97 -9.28
C TYR A 3 17.12 -37.59 -10.78
N ILE A 4 16.52 -38.37 -11.69
CA ILE A 4 16.65 -38.13 -13.14
C ILE A 4 15.62 -37.11 -13.62
N LEU A 5 14.42 -37.09 -13.00
CA LEU A 5 13.35 -36.15 -13.35
C LEU A 5 13.62 -34.74 -12.79
N GLU A 6 14.21 -34.65 -11.59
CA GLU A 6 14.52 -33.36 -10.96
C GLU A 6 15.55 -32.53 -11.71
N ASN A 7 16.41 -33.13 -12.54
CA ASN A 7 17.45 -32.42 -13.32
C ASN A 7 17.09 -32.26 -14.81
N GLN A 8 15.84 -32.53 -15.22
CA GLN A 8 15.45 -32.27 -16.60
C GLN A 8 15.38 -30.75 -16.81
N PRO A 9 16.10 -30.19 -17.80
CA PRO A 9 16.20 -28.74 -17.99
C PRO A 9 14.82 -28.11 -18.21
N ASP A 10 13.91 -28.84 -18.84
CA ASP A 10 12.56 -28.42 -19.21
C ASP A 10 11.68 -27.98 -18.03
N PHE A 11 11.88 -28.55 -16.83
CA PHE A 11 11.14 -28.12 -15.62
C PHE A 11 11.72 -26.86 -14.99
N PHE A 12 13.03 -26.61 -15.15
CA PHE A 12 13.66 -25.37 -14.67
C PHE A 12 13.51 -24.21 -15.66
N THR A 13 13.34 -24.49 -16.95
CA THR A 13 13.08 -23.49 -18.00
C THR A 13 11.59 -23.18 -18.19
N GLN A 14 10.68 -24.02 -17.69
CA GLN A 14 9.25 -23.70 -17.66
C GLN A 14 8.98 -22.55 -16.70
N LYS A 15 8.70 -21.37 -17.25
CA LYS A 15 8.15 -20.26 -16.49
C LYS A 15 6.75 -20.64 -16.04
N CYS A 16 6.39 -20.31 -14.80
CA CYS A 16 5.02 -20.52 -14.35
C CYS A 16 4.09 -19.65 -15.22
N MET A 17 2.86 -20.12 -15.44
CA MET A 17 1.86 -19.40 -16.25
C MET A 17 1.69 -17.92 -15.85
N ILE A 18 1.84 -17.62 -14.56
CA ILE A 18 1.79 -16.23 -14.04
C ILE A 18 2.96 -15.40 -14.58
N GLN A 19 4.17 -15.96 -14.57
CA GLN A 19 5.37 -15.31 -15.07
C GLN A 19 5.27 -15.09 -16.59
N GLU A 20 4.78 -16.08 -17.34
CA GLU A 20 4.56 -15.97 -18.79
C GLU A 20 3.55 -14.88 -19.14
N VAL A 21 2.41 -14.83 -18.44
CA VAL A 21 1.39 -13.78 -18.65
C VAL A 21 1.92 -12.38 -18.30
N ILE A 22 2.79 -12.26 -17.30
CA ILE A 22 3.41 -10.98 -16.93
C ILE A 22 4.38 -10.51 -18.01
N GLU A 23 5.13 -11.44 -18.62
CA GLU A 23 6.10 -11.15 -19.66
C GLU A 23 5.46 -10.91 -21.03
N ASP A 24 4.46 -11.70 -21.43
CA ASP A 24 3.73 -11.57 -22.69
C ASP A 24 3.01 -10.22 -22.81
N LYS A 25 2.49 -9.71 -21.68
CA LYS A 25 1.77 -8.43 -21.64
C LYS A 25 2.68 -7.21 -21.46
N ASP A 26 3.99 -7.41 -21.48
CA ASP A 26 5.03 -6.39 -21.37
C ASP A 26 4.83 -5.44 -20.18
N TYR A 27 4.17 -5.91 -19.12
CA TYR A 27 3.74 -5.05 -18.02
C TYR A 27 4.94 -4.40 -17.34
N LYS A 28 6.05 -5.13 -17.23
CA LYS A 28 7.28 -4.66 -16.60
C LYS A 28 7.84 -3.43 -17.31
N ASN A 29 8.00 -3.48 -18.64
CA ASN A 29 8.56 -2.35 -19.39
C ASN A 29 7.57 -1.18 -19.43
N ARG A 30 6.27 -1.45 -19.56
CA ARG A 30 5.22 -0.42 -19.49
C ARG A 30 5.19 0.28 -18.12
N LEU A 31 5.30 -0.46 -17.02
CA LEU A 31 5.38 0.11 -15.67
C LEU A 31 6.63 0.98 -15.49
N GLN A 32 7.79 0.51 -15.99
CA GLN A 32 9.03 1.29 -15.93
C GLN A 32 8.93 2.63 -16.67
N GLN A 33 8.14 2.72 -17.73
CA GLN A 33 7.91 3.96 -18.47
C GLN A 33 6.83 4.84 -17.83
N VAL A 34 5.70 4.25 -17.40
CA VAL A 34 4.54 5.00 -16.90
C VAL A 34 4.78 5.58 -15.51
N VAL A 35 5.50 4.87 -14.62
CA VAL A 35 5.70 5.31 -13.24
C VAL A 35 6.43 6.66 -13.16
N PRO A 36 7.58 6.88 -13.82
CA PRO A 36 8.25 8.19 -13.83
C PRO A 36 7.35 9.31 -14.33
N ILE A 37 6.65 9.08 -15.46
CA ILE A 37 5.71 10.04 -16.04
C ILE A 37 4.63 10.39 -15.01
N ALA A 38 4.01 9.39 -14.38
CA ALA A 38 2.98 9.63 -13.38
C ALA A 38 3.53 10.42 -12.17
N LEU A 39 4.73 10.10 -11.69
CA LEU A 39 5.37 10.78 -10.57
C LEU A 39 5.70 12.24 -10.88
N ASP A 40 6.12 12.56 -12.12
CA ASP A 40 6.39 13.93 -12.56
C ASP A 40 5.12 14.80 -12.57
N HIS A 41 3.93 14.20 -12.74
CA HIS A 41 2.66 14.91 -12.70
C HIS A 41 2.14 15.14 -11.27
N ILE A 42 2.75 14.55 -10.24
CA ILE A 42 2.30 14.72 -8.85
C ILE A 42 2.89 15.99 -8.26
N PHE A 43 2.02 16.89 -7.81
CA PHE A 43 2.47 18.10 -7.13
C PHE A 43 3.03 17.80 -5.74
N LEU A 44 4.07 18.54 -5.33
CA LEU A 44 4.66 18.44 -3.99
C LEU A 44 3.62 18.59 -2.86
N LEU A 45 2.57 19.37 -3.09
CA LEU A 45 1.46 19.54 -2.16
C LEU A 45 0.72 18.23 -1.88
N GLU A 46 0.52 17.40 -2.90
CA GLU A 46 -0.16 16.10 -2.80
C GLU A 46 0.69 15.10 -2.05
N ILE A 47 1.99 15.02 -2.35
CA ILE A 47 2.97 14.20 -1.61
C ILE A 47 2.91 14.55 -0.12
N ARG A 48 2.98 15.85 0.19
CA ARG A 48 2.89 16.35 1.58
C ARG A 48 1.53 16.08 2.21
N ALA A 49 0.43 16.11 1.46
CA ALA A 49 -0.89 15.79 1.95
C ALA A 49 -1.03 14.30 2.28
N PHE A 50 -0.50 13.43 1.43
CA PHE A 50 -0.52 11.99 1.61
C PHE A 50 0.36 11.57 2.79
N ALA A 51 1.60 12.09 2.88
CA ALA A 51 2.49 11.84 4.01
C ALA A 51 1.86 12.24 5.36
N ARG A 52 1.22 13.42 5.42
CA ARG A 52 0.47 13.85 6.62
C ARG A 52 -0.73 12.95 6.92
N LYS A 53 -1.44 12.46 5.90
CA LYS A 53 -2.54 11.51 6.07
C LYS A 53 -2.02 10.20 6.69
N SER A 54 -0.93 9.64 6.16
CA SER A 54 -0.31 8.43 6.70
C SER A 54 0.16 8.62 8.14
N PHE A 55 0.77 9.76 8.47
CA PHE A 55 1.20 10.07 9.83
C PHE A 55 0.04 10.04 10.83
N ARG A 56 -1.14 10.56 10.46
CA ARG A 56 -2.33 10.50 11.31
C ARG A 56 -2.89 9.09 11.49
N TYR A 57 -2.82 8.23 10.48
CA TYR A 57 -3.18 6.83 10.66
C TYR A 57 -2.22 6.15 11.65
N MET A 58 -0.92 6.39 11.53
CA MET A 58 0.05 5.85 12.48
C MET A 58 -0.17 6.37 13.90
N ASP A 59 -0.53 7.65 14.06
CA ASP A 59 -0.91 8.22 15.35
C ASP A 59 -2.20 7.59 15.92
N ALA A 60 -3.20 7.32 15.07
CA ALA A 60 -4.42 6.62 15.46
C ALA A 60 -4.13 5.20 15.99
N TYR A 61 -3.32 4.44 15.25
CA TYR A 61 -2.96 3.07 15.63
C TYR A 61 -2.13 3.02 16.91
N ARG A 62 -1.20 3.96 17.11
CA ARG A 62 -0.45 4.07 18.38
C ARG A 62 -1.35 4.33 19.59
N LYS A 63 -2.53 4.92 19.37
CA LYS A 63 -3.55 5.18 20.39
C LYS A 63 -4.51 4.00 20.59
N GLY A 64 -4.31 2.87 19.92
CA GLY A 64 -5.12 1.67 20.05
C GLY A 64 -6.44 1.70 19.28
N LEU A 65 -6.58 2.61 18.30
CA LEU A 65 -7.81 2.69 17.49
C LEU A 65 -7.89 1.53 16.49
N ASN A 66 -9.06 0.90 16.41
CA ASN A 66 -9.36 -0.10 15.38
C ASN A 66 -9.53 0.57 13.99
N VAL A 67 -9.58 -0.21 12.90
CA VAL A 67 -9.63 0.29 11.52
C VAL A 67 -10.77 1.29 11.28
N LYS A 68 -12.00 0.93 11.69
CA LYS A 68 -13.19 1.81 11.54
C LYS A 68 -13.05 3.11 12.35
N GLN A 69 -12.46 3.00 13.54
CA GLN A 69 -12.26 4.12 14.46
C GLN A 69 -11.16 5.06 13.97
N ALA A 70 -10.06 4.50 13.45
CA ALA A 70 -8.95 5.23 12.87
C ALA A 70 -9.39 6.01 11.62
N GLU A 71 -10.20 5.40 10.74
CA GLU A 71 -10.77 6.09 9.58
C GLU A 71 -11.61 7.30 10.01
N TYR A 72 -12.50 7.09 11.00
CA TYR A 72 -13.31 8.18 11.56
C TYR A 72 -12.43 9.31 12.14
N ALA A 73 -11.44 8.96 12.95
CA ALA A 73 -10.53 9.93 13.58
C ALA A 73 -9.74 10.72 12.55
N VAL A 74 -9.16 10.06 11.53
CA VAL A 74 -8.40 10.74 10.47
C VAL A 74 -9.28 11.68 9.67
N LYS A 75 -10.56 11.31 9.43
CA LYS A 75 -11.53 12.17 8.74
C LYS A 75 -11.92 13.39 9.59
N LYS A 76 -12.23 13.18 10.87
CA LYS A 76 -12.57 14.24 11.83
C LYS A 76 -11.43 15.25 12.00
N TYR A 77 -10.19 14.75 12.15
CA TYR A 77 -9.01 15.57 12.43
C TYR A 77 -8.15 15.87 11.19
N LYS A 78 -8.76 15.94 9.99
CA LYS A 78 -8.04 16.19 8.72
C LYS A 78 -7.26 17.51 8.66
N ARG A 79 -7.63 18.52 9.45
CA ARG A 79 -6.90 19.81 9.51
C ARG A 79 -5.86 19.85 10.63
N TYR A 80 -5.89 18.88 11.53
CA TYR A 80 -4.99 18.80 12.68
C TYR A 80 -3.74 18.00 12.28
N ARG A 81 -2.63 18.30 12.95
CA ARG A 81 -1.36 17.56 12.78
C ARG A 81 -1.34 16.27 13.60
N VAL A 82 -2.11 16.21 14.68
CA VAL A 82 -2.13 15.11 15.65
C VAL A 82 -3.59 14.86 16.06
N ILE A 83 -3.94 13.61 16.31
CA ILE A 83 -5.24 13.22 16.85
C ILE A 83 -5.24 13.49 18.36
N PRO A 84 -6.23 14.14 18.97
CA PRO A 84 -6.23 14.38 20.42
C PRO A 84 -6.16 13.08 21.23
N ASN A 85 -5.56 13.11 22.41
CA ASN A 85 -5.50 11.92 23.29
C ASN A 85 -6.89 11.49 23.79
N ASN A 86 -7.84 12.43 23.89
CA ASN A 86 -9.22 12.17 24.31
C ASN A 86 -10.08 11.50 23.22
N ILE A 87 -9.48 11.11 22.08
CA ILE A 87 -10.18 10.50 20.96
C ILE A 87 -10.95 9.23 21.34
N LEU A 88 -10.44 8.46 22.31
CA LEU A 88 -11.09 7.22 22.74
C LEU A 88 -12.46 7.49 23.38
N GLN A 89 -12.59 8.55 24.19
CA GLN A 89 -13.89 8.92 24.77
C GLN A 89 -14.87 9.39 23.70
N ASP A 90 -14.37 10.19 22.74
CA ASP A 90 -15.12 10.70 21.58
C ASP A 90 -15.66 9.57 20.67
N ILE A 91 -14.94 8.45 20.62
CA ILE A 91 -15.24 7.31 19.75
C ILE A 91 -16.18 6.31 20.42
N LEU A 92 -16.09 6.13 21.74
CA LEU A 92 -17.04 5.31 22.52
C LEU A 92 -18.48 5.81 22.43
N THR A 93 -18.69 7.10 22.15
CA THR A 93 -20.04 7.65 21.96
C THR A 93 -20.63 7.35 20.59
N LYS A 94 -19.86 6.74 19.68
CA LYS A 94 -20.17 6.69 18.24
C LYS A 94 -20.10 5.29 17.61
N PHE A 95 -19.59 4.32 18.34
CA PHE A 95 -19.47 2.91 17.98
C PHE A 95 -19.88 2.06 19.17
#